data_AF-A0A1G0LWL9-F1
#
_entry.id   AF-A0A1G0LWL9-F1
#
_cell.length_a   1.000
_cell.length_b   1.000
_cell.length_c   1.000
_cell.angle_alpha   90.00
_cell.angle_beta   90.00
_cell.angle_gamma   90.00
#
_symmetry.space_group_name_H-M   'P 1'
#
loop_
_entity.id
_entity.type
_entity.pdbx_description
1 polymer ?
#
loop_
_entity_poly.entity_id
_entity_poly.type
_entity_poly.pdbx_seq_one_letter_code
_entity_poly.pdbx_strand_id
1 'polypeptide(L)'
;MIVDDEEMVRMVLRSMLEGFGFSVVEAVNGRDGLEVFARETPDVVFTDLQMPEMNGFEFITRLEQEYPGTPLIVISGTGNIQSAIEAIRLGAWDYVTKPIESIEGLHIITRRVIERMQLIAENRAYREHLEELVMQRTADLRDSEVRFRTLFESANDAIILIKDDRIISCNRKTQELLGCSQDDILDRPMLAFSPPKQPFGACSNELLKERMNMALSGVPQFYEWRYTRHNGGFFDAEISLNRLELHGALYLQAIMRDITERKKSELALLDNARIKRELEIAQEVQQSLLPAHPPVIPGLLVASICVPASNVGGDYYDFFSPGDQILDTVIADVAGHSFGSALLMAEARSVLHAKVSAAYSPARLLAEVNDLLYEDLTRSELLLSMFYARLDINNSTLTYANAGHCRPLLYRSGNGGSFEELDADGLLMGVRVGVCFEEKALRMGDEDILCLFTDGIIESENSNGEYFGDKRFREVIAESSHKHPEEIITAIFQNLADFIGHMDLSDDMTITVMKAVPS
;
A
#
# COMPACT_ATOMS: atom_id res chain seq x y z
N MET A 1 46.35 65.64 16.82
CA MET A 1 47.14 66.60 16.02
C MET A 1 46.93 68.00 16.55
N ILE A 2 47.97 68.82 16.61
CA ILE A 2 47.89 70.26 16.92
C ILE A 2 48.30 71.04 15.68
N VAL A 3 47.49 72.02 15.26
CA VAL A 3 47.74 72.91 14.13
C VAL A 3 47.70 74.35 14.65
N ASP A 4 48.86 74.96 14.80
CA ASP A 4 49.00 76.31 15.36
C ASP A 4 50.31 76.90 14.82
N ASP A 5 50.38 78.17 14.49
CA ASP A 5 51.61 78.78 13.95
C ASP A 5 52.59 79.21 15.04
N GLU A 6 52.10 79.43 16.26
CA GLU A 6 52.92 79.78 17.43
C GLU A 6 53.59 78.55 18.05
N GLU A 7 54.92 78.46 17.92
CA GLU A 7 55.72 77.34 18.48
C GLU A 7 55.51 77.18 20.00
N MET A 8 55.44 78.30 20.73
CA MET A 8 55.20 78.28 22.18
C MET A 8 53.85 77.66 22.54
N VAL A 9 52.80 77.92 21.75
CA VAL A 9 51.46 77.37 21.99
C VAL A 9 51.44 75.88 21.69
N ARG A 10 52.05 75.45 20.58
CA ARG A 10 52.21 74.03 20.25
C ARG A 10 52.95 73.27 21.35
N MET A 11 54.07 73.80 21.86
CA MET A 11 54.84 73.17 22.95
C MET A 11 54.02 72.99 24.23
N VAL A 12 53.23 74.00 24.63
CA VAL A 12 52.38 73.94 25.83
C VAL A 12 51.28 72.91 25.65
N LEU A 13 50.55 72.96 24.53
CA LEU A 13 49.49 72.00 24.21
C LEU A 13 50.00 70.57 24.09
N ARG A 14 51.15 70.37 23.45
CA ARG A 14 51.80 69.06 23.37
C ARG A 14 52.05 68.51 24.76
N SER A 15 52.70 69.28 25.63
CA SER A 15 53.01 68.84 26.99
C SER A 15 51.74 68.49 27.80
N MET A 16 50.67 69.28 27.66
CA MET A 16 49.40 68.98 28.32
C MET A 16 48.73 67.71 27.78
N LEU A 17 48.62 67.58 26.45
CA LEU A 17 47.95 66.44 25.80
C LEU A 17 48.74 65.14 25.98
N GLU A 18 50.07 65.16 25.90
CA GLU A 18 50.92 64.01 26.24
C GLU A 18 50.75 63.61 27.71
N GLY A 19 50.59 64.59 28.62
CA GLY A 19 50.25 64.36 30.02
C GLY A 19 48.90 63.67 30.23
N PHE A 20 47.98 63.79 29.28
CA PHE A 20 46.71 63.05 29.26
C PHE A 20 46.79 61.70 28.52
N GLY A 21 47.98 61.31 28.05
CA GLY A 21 48.22 60.02 27.40
C GLY A 21 48.02 60.02 25.87
N PHE A 22 47.89 61.19 25.23
CA PHE A 22 47.81 61.27 23.78
C PHE A 22 49.18 61.22 23.12
N SER A 23 49.24 60.63 21.93
CA SER A 23 50.36 60.85 21.01
C SER A 23 50.09 62.12 20.18
N VAL A 24 51.05 63.03 20.17
CA VAL A 24 50.86 64.36 19.56
C VAL A 24 51.70 64.48 18.30
N VAL A 25 51.02 64.75 17.19
CA VAL A 25 51.62 65.21 15.93
C VAL A 25 51.28 66.70 15.75
N GLU A 26 52.23 67.46 15.22
CA GLU A 26 52.11 68.92 15.07
C GLU A 26 52.17 69.34 13.61
N ALA A 27 51.49 70.45 13.31
CA ALA A 27 51.56 71.16 12.05
C ALA A 27 51.59 72.68 12.31
N VAL A 28 52.23 73.42 11.41
CA VAL A 28 52.51 74.86 11.61
C VAL A 28 51.49 75.79 10.95
N ASN A 29 50.62 75.28 10.08
CA ASN A 29 49.50 76.01 9.47
C ASN A 29 48.45 75.03 8.91
N GLY A 30 47.33 75.53 8.40
CA GLY A 30 46.25 74.68 7.88
C GLY A 30 46.63 73.78 6.70
N ARG A 31 47.56 74.20 5.84
CA ARG A 31 48.00 73.38 4.69
C ARG A 31 48.86 72.21 5.16
N ASP A 32 49.86 72.51 5.98
CA ASP A 32 50.69 71.49 6.63
C ASP A 32 49.81 70.54 7.47
N GLY A 33 48.79 71.09 8.14
CA GLY A 33 47.79 70.32 8.88
C GLY A 33 47.07 69.27 8.03
N LEU A 34 46.66 69.59 6.80
CA LEU A 34 46.02 68.61 5.88
C LEU A 34 47.02 67.55 5.41
N GLU A 35 48.26 67.93 5.10
CA GLU A 35 49.31 66.98 4.69
C GLU A 35 49.66 65.99 5.81
N VAL A 36 49.77 66.49 7.04
CA VAL A 36 49.98 65.67 8.24
C VAL A 36 48.76 64.79 8.52
N PHE A 37 47.53 65.32 8.38
CA PHE A 37 46.32 64.54 8.58
C PHE A 37 46.22 63.36 7.62
N ALA A 38 46.52 63.58 6.34
CA ALA A 38 46.49 62.54 5.31
C ALA A 38 47.54 61.44 5.56
N ARG A 39 48.67 61.78 6.19
CA ARG A 39 49.76 60.84 6.48
C ARG A 39 49.56 60.06 7.79
N GLU A 40 49.19 60.76 8.85
CA GLU A 40 49.16 60.21 10.22
C GLU A 40 47.75 59.84 10.69
N THR A 41 46.70 60.28 9.99
CA THR A 41 45.27 60.00 10.29
C THR A 41 44.92 60.17 11.76
N PRO A 42 45.10 61.38 12.33
CA PRO A 42 44.95 61.60 13.78
C PRO A 42 43.49 61.49 14.23
N ASP A 43 43.27 60.89 15.40
CA ASP A 43 41.94 60.68 15.99
C ASP A 43 41.23 61.98 16.41
N VAL A 44 41.98 63.02 16.74
CA VAL A 44 41.46 64.34 17.15
C VAL A 44 42.39 65.45 16.68
N VAL A 45 41.82 66.58 16.28
CA VAL A 45 42.54 67.75 15.77
C VAL A 45 42.27 68.96 16.66
N PHE A 46 43.33 69.63 17.09
CA PHE A 46 43.29 70.93 17.74
C PHE A 46 43.84 71.96 16.76
N THR A 47 43.09 73.00 16.44
CA THR A 47 43.55 74.01 15.45
C THR A 47 43.35 75.42 15.95
N ASP A 48 44.34 76.29 15.72
CA ASP A 48 44.12 77.74 15.82
C ASP A 48 43.26 78.25 14.66
N LEU A 49 42.64 79.41 14.82
CA LEU A 49 41.89 80.11 13.79
C LEU A 49 42.76 81.05 12.96
N GLN A 50 43.76 81.70 13.56
CA GLN A 50 44.59 82.70 12.88
C GLN A 50 45.97 82.13 12.59
N MET A 51 46.16 81.63 11.37
CA MET A 51 47.43 81.06 10.93
C MET A 51 47.80 81.59 9.53
N PRO A 52 49.09 81.68 9.17
CA PRO A 52 49.54 82.08 7.84
C PRO A 52 49.24 80.99 6.81
N GLU A 53 49.26 81.37 5.52
CA GLU A 53 48.96 80.53 4.35
C GLU A 53 47.53 80.00 4.27
N MET A 54 47.10 79.18 5.23
CA MET A 54 45.73 78.66 5.35
C MET A 54 45.28 78.83 6.81
N ASN A 55 44.25 79.67 6.99
CA ASN A 55 43.67 79.93 8.31
C ASN A 55 42.82 78.74 8.80
N GLY A 56 42.46 78.75 10.08
CA GLY A 56 41.71 77.65 10.69
C GLY A 56 40.32 77.43 10.10
N PHE A 57 39.62 78.46 9.62
CA PHE A 57 38.31 78.31 9.00
C PHE A 57 38.37 77.55 7.67
N GLU A 58 39.36 77.89 6.83
CA GLU A 58 39.64 77.18 5.58
C GLU A 58 40.06 75.73 5.85
N PHE A 59 40.88 75.52 6.89
CA PHE A 59 41.32 74.20 7.31
C PHE A 59 40.15 73.32 7.77
N ILE A 60 39.28 73.81 8.65
CA ILE A 60 38.09 73.09 9.13
C ILE A 60 37.18 72.72 7.95
N THR A 61 36.93 73.67 7.06
CA THR A 61 36.06 73.46 5.90
C THR A 61 36.59 72.37 4.99
N ARG A 62 37.90 72.35 4.71
CA ARG A 62 38.51 71.30 3.89
C ARG A 62 38.56 69.96 4.62
N LEU A 63 38.89 69.97 5.91
CA LEU A 63 38.94 68.74 6.69
C LEU A 63 37.57 68.07 6.78
N GLU A 64 36.48 68.82 6.97
CA GLU A 64 35.11 68.27 6.99
C GLU A 64 34.66 67.79 5.60
N GLN A 65 35.17 68.38 4.51
CA GLN A 65 34.88 67.94 3.15
C GLN A 65 35.62 66.65 2.77
N GLU A 66 36.90 66.56 3.13
CA GLU A 66 37.77 65.42 2.77
C GLU A 66 37.66 64.27 3.79
N TYR A 67 37.41 64.58 5.06
CA TYR A 67 37.38 63.66 6.21
C TYR A 67 36.20 63.97 7.16
N PRO A 68 34.95 63.86 6.68
CA PRO A 68 33.76 64.24 7.43
C PRO A 68 33.65 63.49 8.76
N GLY A 69 33.28 64.22 9.83
CA GLY A 69 33.09 63.64 11.16
C GLY A 69 34.40 63.44 11.94
N THR A 70 35.51 64.01 11.48
CA THR A 70 36.74 64.07 12.26
C THR A 70 36.53 64.96 13.50
N PRO A 71 36.88 64.48 14.71
CA PRO A 71 36.81 65.29 15.91
C PRO A 71 37.77 66.47 15.85
N LEU A 72 37.21 67.69 15.71
CA LEU A 72 38.00 68.91 15.61
C LEU A 72 37.64 69.90 16.72
N ILE A 73 38.64 70.35 17.46
CA ILE A 73 38.55 71.34 18.52
C ILE A 73 39.28 72.59 18.09
N VAL A 74 38.61 73.72 18.16
CA VAL A 74 39.22 75.02 17.82
C VAL A 74 39.86 75.65 19.03
N ILE A 75 41.03 76.25 18.86
CA ILE A 75 41.70 77.06 19.86
C ILE A 75 41.63 78.51 19.37
N SER A 76 40.98 79.40 20.13
CA SER A 76 40.69 80.77 19.70
C SER A 76 41.32 81.80 20.62
N GLY A 77 41.89 82.87 20.09
CA GLY A 77 42.38 84.05 20.85
C GLY A 77 41.30 84.76 21.68
N THR A 78 41.72 85.60 22.63
CA THR A 78 40.82 86.34 23.54
C THR A 78 39.85 87.27 22.78
N GLY A 79 38.54 87.04 22.94
CA GLY A 79 37.56 88.13 22.85
C GLY A 79 36.55 88.14 21.70
N ASN A 80 36.47 87.13 20.82
CA ASN A 80 35.40 87.10 19.80
C ASN A 80 34.62 85.76 19.77
N ILE A 81 33.52 85.69 20.52
CA ILE A 81 32.57 84.56 20.53
C ILE A 81 32.04 84.25 19.12
N GLN A 82 31.98 85.22 18.21
CA GLN A 82 31.49 85.00 16.85
C GLN A 82 32.37 84.03 16.06
N SER A 83 33.70 84.11 16.24
CA SER A 83 34.66 83.23 15.56
C SER A 83 34.53 81.77 16.03
N ALA A 84 34.28 81.54 17.32
CA ALA A 84 34.00 80.21 17.85
C ALA A 84 32.67 79.64 17.32
N ILE A 85 31.61 80.46 17.26
CA ILE A 85 30.30 80.04 16.70
C ILE A 85 30.43 79.67 15.22
N GLU A 86 31.19 80.45 14.45
CA GLU A 86 31.44 80.19 13.04
C GLU A 86 32.20 78.88 12.83
N ALA A 87 33.21 78.60 13.65
CA ALA A 87 33.93 77.33 13.61
C ALA A 87 33.03 76.12 13.87
N ILE A 88 32.12 76.17 14.86
CA ILE A 88 31.17 75.09 15.13
C ILE A 88 30.23 74.88 13.93
N ARG A 89 29.80 75.95 13.25
CA ARG A 89 28.96 75.85 12.05
C ARG A 89 29.67 75.18 10.88
N LEU A 90 31.00 75.26 10.81
CA LEU A 90 31.81 74.66 9.76
C LEU A 90 32.20 73.20 10.04
N GLY A 91 31.85 72.66 11.22
CA GLY A 91 32.09 71.26 11.57
C GLY A 91 32.98 71.04 12.80
N ALA A 92 33.47 72.10 13.46
CA ALA A 92 34.17 71.93 14.73
C ALA A 92 33.23 71.36 15.81
N TRP A 93 33.76 70.46 16.63
CA TRP A 93 33.02 69.77 17.69
C TRP A 93 32.95 70.59 18.98
N ASP A 94 34.01 71.33 19.30
CA ASP A 94 34.07 72.22 20.47
C ASP A 94 35.17 73.30 20.26
N TYR A 95 35.32 74.22 21.22
CA TYR A 95 36.38 75.23 21.19
C TYR A 95 36.99 75.51 22.58
N VAL A 96 38.23 76.01 22.58
CA VAL A 96 39.05 76.41 23.74
C VAL A 96 39.52 77.84 23.53
N THR A 97 39.54 78.67 24.57
CA THR A 97 40.05 80.05 24.50
C THR A 97 41.50 80.16 24.95
N LYS A 98 42.34 80.93 24.23
CA LYS A 98 43.69 81.36 24.64
C LYS A 98 43.59 82.60 25.55
N PRO A 99 44.52 82.81 26.51
CA PRO A 99 45.54 81.86 26.94
C PRO A 99 44.91 80.64 27.62
N ILE A 100 45.49 79.46 27.41
CA ILE A 100 45.05 78.23 28.07
C ILE A 100 45.61 78.25 29.49
N GLU A 101 44.89 78.91 30.40
CA GLU A 101 45.36 79.17 31.77
C GLU A 101 45.21 77.97 32.71
N SER A 102 44.39 76.95 32.36
CA SER A 102 44.19 75.76 33.19
C SER A 102 44.18 74.45 32.41
N ILE A 103 44.93 73.47 32.93
CA ILE A 103 44.94 72.06 32.48
C ILE A 103 43.52 71.46 32.57
N GLU A 104 42.73 71.90 33.56
CA GLU A 104 41.41 71.37 33.85
C GLU A 104 40.38 71.68 32.74
N GLY A 105 40.44 72.87 32.13
CA GLY A 105 39.54 73.24 31.02
C GLY A 105 39.78 72.41 29.76
N LEU A 106 41.05 72.20 29.39
CA LEU A 106 41.42 71.36 28.24
C LEU A 106 41.05 69.89 28.48
N HIS A 107 41.23 69.39 29.72
CA HIS A 107 40.87 68.02 30.11
C HIS A 107 39.36 67.73 30.01
N ILE A 108 38.51 68.71 30.32
CA ILE A 108 37.05 68.55 30.22
C ILE A 108 36.62 68.42 28.76
N ILE A 109 37.23 69.19 27.85
CA ILE A 109 36.88 69.20 26.43
C ILE A 109 37.41 67.93 25.75
N THR A 110 38.66 67.54 26.01
CA THR A 110 39.23 66.28 25.50
C THR A 110 38.40 65.07 25.93
N ARG A 111 37.98 65.00 27.21
CA ARG A 111 37.12 63.93 27.73
C ARG A 111 35.77 63.87 27.01
N ARG A 112 35.08 65.01 26.86
CA ARG A 112 33.78 65.06 26.16
C ARG A 112 33.88 64.59 24.72
N VAL A 113 34.98 64.93 24.02
CA VAL A 113 35.22 64.48 22.65
C VAL A 113 35.46 62.97 22.60
N ILE A 114 36.29 62.41 23.49
CA ILE A 114 36.52 60.96 23.58
C ILE A 114 35.21 60.20 23.86
N GLU A 115 34.43 60.64 24.85
CA GLU A 115 33.14 60.03 25.20
C GLU A 115 32.19 60.03 23.99
N ARG A 116 32.12 61.15 23.24
CA ARG A 116 31.32 61.24 22.02
C ARG A 116 31.80 60.29 20.93
N MET A 117 33.12 60.14 20.75
CA MET A 117 33.69 59.18 19.78
C MET A 117 33.32 57.73 20.15
N GLN A 118 33.43 57.37 21.43
CA GLN A 118 33.06 56.05 21.93
C GLN A 118 31.58 55.74 21.67
N LEU A 119 30.69 56.68 21.98
CA LEU A 119 29.25 56.53 21.73
C LEU A 119 28.91 56.34 20.25
N ILE A 120 29.62 57.04 19.35
CA ILE A 120 29.41 56.89 17.90
C ILE A 120 29.87 55.50 17.44
N ALA A 121 31.02 55.03 17.93
CA ALA A 121 31.54 53.69 17.62
C ALA A 121 30.63 52.58 18.15
N GLU A 122 30.15 52.69 19.39
CA GLU A 122 29.20 51.74 19.99
C GLU A 122 27.88 51.69 19.22
N ASN A 123 27.31 52.85 18.87
CA ASN A 123 26.08 52.91 18.07
C ASN A 123 26.25 52.25 16.70
N ARG A 124 27.41 52.44 16.06
CA ARG A 124 27.70 51.81 14.78
C ARG A 124 27.75 50.28 14.92
N ALA A 125 28.51 49.78 15.89
CA ALA A 125 28.63 48.35 16.15
C ALA A 125 27.27 47.72 16.51
N TYR A 126 26.45 48.41 17.31
CA TYR A 126 25.12 47.95 17.68
C TYR A 126 24.18 47.84 16.49
N ARG A 127 24.22 48.81 15.56
CA ARG A 127 23.42 48.77 14.32
C ARG A 127 23.82 47.61 13.41
N GLU A 128 25.12 47.41 13.21
CA GLU A 128 25.64 46.30 12.41
C GLU A 128 25.20 44.94 13.00
N HIS A 129 25.27 44.77 14.33
CA HIS A 129 24.79 43.56 15.00
C HIS A 129 23.28 43.34 14.88
N LEU A 130 22.47 44.40 15.00
CA LEU A 130 21.01 44.31 14.82
C LEU A 130 20.63 43.91 13.39
N GLU A 131 21.31 44.45 12.39
CA GLU A 131 21.07 44.10 10.98
C GLU A 131 21.38 42.62 10.73
N GLU A 132 22.49 42.11 11.27
CA GLU A 132 22.85 40.70 11.22
C GLU A 132 21.79 39.82 11.90
N LEU A 133 21.33 40.20 13.10
CA LEU A 133 20.32 39.44 13.84
C LEU A 133 18.97 39.40 13.13
N VAL A 134 18.55 40.51 12.51
CA VAL A 134 17.32 40.57 11.69
C VAL A 134 17.46 39.67 10.47
N MET A 135 18.61 39.71 9.79
CA MET A 135 18.88 38.83 8.64
C MET A 135 18.82 37.35 9.06
N GLN A 136 19.39 37.00 10.20
CA GLN A 136 19.33 35.63 10.72
C GLN A 136 17.90 35.22 11.09
N ARG A 137 17.16 36.04 11.85
CA ARG A 137 15.78 35.74 12.25
C ARG A 137 14.83 35.63 11.07
N THR A 138 15.02 36.46 10.04
CA THR A 138 14.21 36.39 8.82
C THR A 138 14.53 35.15 7.98
N ALA A 139 15.78 34.71 7.95
CA ALA A 139 16.17 33.43 7.35
C ALA A 139 15.56 32.24 8.11
N ASP A 140 15.68 32.22 9.44
CA ASP A 140 15.12 31.16 10.31
C ASP A 140 13.59 31.06 10.15
N LEU A 141 12.90 32.21 10.10
CA LEU A 141 11.46 32.25 9.92
C LEU A 141 11.05 31.70 8.55
N ARG A 142 11.74 32.10 7.48
CA ARG A 142 11.50 31.57 6.12
C ARG A 142 11.75 30.08 6.04
N ASP A 143 12.84 29.60 6.61
CA ASP A 143 13.18 28.18 6.64
C ASP A 143 12.15 27.37 7.43
N SER A 144 11.71 27.89 8.58
CA SER A 144 10.60 27.32 9.36
C SER A 144 9.30 27.27 8.56
N GLU A 145 8.91 28.37 7.90
CA GLU A 145 7.71 28.44 7.07
C GLU A 145 7.75 27.44 5.92
N VAL A 146 8.88 27.35 5.21
CA VAL A 146 9.08 26.40 4.11
C VAL A 146 8.96 24.97 4.61
N ARG A 147 9.58 24.63 5.75
CA ARG A 147 9.43 23.29 6.35
C ARG A 147 7.97 22.94 6.65
N PHE A 148 7.25 23.81 7.34
CA PHE A 148 5.85 23.57 7.69
C PHE A 148 4.96 23.43 6.46
N ARG A 149 5.13 24.32 5.47
CA ARG A 149 4.38 24.26 4.20
C ARG A 149 4.67 22.97 3.45
N THR A 150 5.94 22.54 3.41
CA THR A 150 6.33 21.29 2.74
C THR A 150 5.66 20.09 3.39
N LEU A 151 5.68 19.97 4.73
CA LEU A 151 5.03 18.87 5.45
C LEU A 151 3.51 18.83 5.24
N PHE A 152 2.88 20.00 5.23
CA PHE A 152 1.44 20.13 4.98
C PHE A 152 1.08 19.67 3.57
N GLU A 153 1.81 20.14 2.55
CA GLU A 153 1.58 19.83 1.14
C GLU A 153 1.94 18.39 0.75
N SER A 154 2.94 17.79 1.40
CA SER A 154 3.41 16.43 1.09
C SER A 154 2.69 15.32 1.86
N ALA A 155 1.70 15.65 2.70
CA ALA A 155 0.99 14.64 3.48
C ALA A 155 0.17 13.71 2.57
N ASN A 156 0.19 12.40 2.89
CA ASN A 156 -0.55 11.39 2.13
C ASN A 156 -2.07 11.46 2.35
N ASP A 157 -2.49 12.02 3.48
CA ASP A 157 -3.89 12.27 3.80
C ASP A 157 -4.24 13.72 3.45
N ALA A 158 -5.51 13.93 3.10
CA ALA A 158 -6.04 15.27 2.87
C ALA A 158 -6.20 15.98 4.22
N ILE A 159 -5.59 17.16 4.35
CA ILE A 159 -5.65 17.97 5.57
C ILE A 159 -6.40 19.25 5.25
N ILE A 160 -7.46 19.52 5.99
CA ILE A 160 -8.37 20.64 5.77
C ILE A 160 -8.52 21.41 7.09
N LEU A 161 -8.43 22.73 7.01
CA LEU A 161 -8.68 23.63 8.12
C LEU A 161 -10.02 24.34 7.90
N ILE A 162 -10.89 24.29 8.90
CA ILE A 162 -12.28 24.78 8.86
C ILE A 162 -12.51 25.78 9.99
N LYS A 163 -13.18 26.89 9.68
CA LYS A 163 -13.55 27.97 10.63
C LYS A 163 -14.91 28.48 10.21
N ASP A 164 -15.81 28.69 11.16
CA ASP A 164 -17.15 29.23 10.91
C ASP A 164 -17.89 28.47 9.78
N ASP A 165 -17.76 27.14 9.76
CA ASP A 165 -18.34 26.22 8.76
C ASP A 165 -17.80 26.39 7.32
N ARG A 166 -16.60 26.98 7.17
CA ARG A 166 -15.97 27.20 5.87
C ARG A 166 -14.53 26.71 5.85
N ILE A 167 -14.10 26.20 4.70
CA ILE A 167 -12.72 25.77 4.48
C ILE A 167 -11.84 27.00 4.23
N ILE A 168 -10.82 27.19 5.05
CA ILE A 168 -9.86 28.31 4.92
C ILE A 168 -8.51 27.85 4.41
N SER A 169 -8.19 26.57 4.53
CA SER A 169 -6.95 26.01 3.98
C SER A 169 -7.12 24.52 3.73
N CYS A 170 -6.44 24.02 2.71
CA CYS A 170 -6.34 22.59 2.41
C CYS A 170 -5.01 22.30 1.72
N ASN A 171 -4.49 21.08 1.87
CA ASN A 171 -3.27 20.67 1.17
C ASN A 171 -3.57 20.16 -0.25
N ARG A 172 -2.52 19.93 -1.03
CA ARG A 172 -2.59 19.31 -2.36
C ARG A 172 -3.39 18.02 -2.38
N LYS A 173 -3.27 17.18 -1.35
CA LYS A 173 -3.98 15.90 -1.30
C LYS A 173 -5.51 16.08 -1.29
N THR A 174 -6.01 17.11 -0.63
CA THR A 174 -7.45 17.47 -0.68
C THR A 174 -7.91 17.76 -2.10
N GLN A 175 -7.13 18.51 -2.88
CA GLN A 175 -7.45 18.82 -4.28
C GLN A 175 -7.49 17.56 -5.14
N GLU A 176 -6.53 16.66 -4.96
CA GLU A 176 -6.49 15.37 -5.67
C GLU A 176 -7.71 14.49 -5.34
N LEU A 177 -8.11 14.41 -4.06
CA LEU A 177 -9.27 13.61 -3.66
C LEU A 177 -10.60 14.22 -4.12
N LEU A 178 -10.80 15.52 -3.99
CA LEU A 178 -12.04 16.16 -4.42
C LEU A 178 -12.12 16.36 -5.95
N GLY A 179 -10.97 16.34 -6.64
CA GLY A 179 -10.88 16.51 -8.08
C GLY A 179 -11.17 17.94 -8.55
N CYS A 180 -10.93 18.94 -7.70
CA CYS A 180 -11.15 20.35 -7.97
C CYS A 180 -9.98 21.20 -7.48
N SER A 181 -9.90 22.45 -7.97
CA SER A 181 -8.81 23.36 -7.60
C SER A 181 -8.99 23.88 -6.18
N GLN A 182 -7.91 24.39 -5.58
CA GLN A 182 -7.97 25.05 -4.28
C GLN A 182 -9.03 26.17 -4.24
N ASP A 183 -9.15 26.97 -5.31
CA ASP A 183 -10.12 28.07 -5.39
C ASP A 183 -11.57 27.60 -5.38
N ASP A 184 -11.84 26.37 -5.87
CA ASP A 184 -13.16 25.76 -5.81
C ASP A 184 -13.50 25.23 -4.41
N ILE A 185 -12.48 25.00 -3.57
CA ILE A 185 -12.59 24.41 -2.23
C ILE A 185 -12.67 25.49 -1.15
N LEU A 186 -11.84 26.52 -1.25
CA LEU A 186 -11.77 27.59 -0.26
C LEU A 186 -13.10 28.35 -0.15
N ASP A 187 -13.39 28.82 1.07
CA ASP A 187 -14.61 29.50 1.46
C ASP A 187 -15.91 28.68 1.27
N ARG A 188 -15.83 27.40 0.88
CA ARG A 188 -16.99 26.50 0.79
C ARG A 188 -17.20 25.73 2.11
N PRO A 189 -18.44 25.35 2.45
CA PRO A 189 -18.70 24.40 3.52
C PRO A 189 -18.33 22.97 3.10
N MET A 190 -17.86 22.15 4.03
CA MET A 190 -17.56 20.73 3.78
C MET A 190 -18.77 19.94 3.26
N LEU A 191 -19.98 20.38 3.61
CA LEU A 191 -21.23 19.81 3.12
C LEU A 191 -21.35 19.87 1.59
N ALA A 192 -20.75 20.87 0.93
CA ALA A 192 -20.81 21.02 -0.53
C ALA A 192 -20.17 19.85 -1.29
N PHE A 193 -19.25 19.13 -0.65
CA PHE A 193 -18.56 17.97 -1.20
C PHE A 193 -19.20 16.64 -0.76
N SER A 194 -20.37 16.69 -0.12
CA SER A 194 -21.07 15.51 0.41
C SER A 194 -22.37 15.26 -0.37
N PRO A 195 -22.76 14.00 -0.61
CA PRO A 195 -24.09 13.71 -1.12
C PRO A 195 -25.17 14.16 -0.12
N PRO A 196 -26.43 14.39 -0.55
CA PRO A 196 -27.50 14.80 0.37
C PRO A 196 -27.76 13.79 1.50
N LYS A 197 -27.53 12.50 1.24
CA LYS A 197 -27.66 11.40 2.20
C LYS A 197 -26.41 10.54 2.21
N GLN A 198 -26.02 10.11 3.40
CA GLN A 198 -24.96 9.13 3.62
C GLN A 198 -25.46 7.70 3.39
N PRO A 199 -24.56 6.70 3.27
CA PRO A 199 -24.94 5.29 3.34
C PRO A 199 -25.89 5.02 4.51
N PHE A 200 -26.88 4.14 4.31
CA PHE A 200 -27.98 3.87 5.25
C PHE A 200 -29.03 5.00 5.42
N GLY A 201 -28.96 6.06 4.61
CA GLY A 201 -30.07 7.00 4.41
C GLY A 201 -30.10 8.21 5.35
N ALA A 202 -29.11 8.36 6.24
CA ALA A 202 -29.00 9.49 7.14
C ALA A 202 -28.68 10.81 6.41
N CYS A 203 -29.22 11.93 6.90
CA CYS A 203 -29.02 13.26 6.31
C CYS A 203 -27.59 13.78 6.56
N SER A 204 -26.86 14.10 5.49
CA SER A 204 -25.46 14.56 5.60
C SER A 204 -25.33 15.88 6.37
N ASN A 205 -26.28 16.80 6.21
CA ASN A 205 -26.25 18.10 6.88
C ASN A 205 -26.36 17.97 8.41
N GLU A 206 -27.28 17.12 8.88
CA GLU A 206 -27.53 16.90 10.31
C GLU A 206 -26.33 16.21 10.97
N LEU A 207 -25.84 15.12 10.36
CA LEU A 207 -24.69 14.37 10.88
C LEU A 207 -23.40 15.22 10.91
N LEU A 208 -23.15 16.03 9.87
CA LEU A 208 -21.96 16.86 9.82
C LEU A 208 -22.01 17.96 10.90
N LYS A 209 -23.16 18.62 11.09
CA LYS A 209 -23.34 19.62 12.15
C LYS A 209 -23.14 19.04 13.54
N GLU A 210 -23.71 17.87 13.81
CA GLU A 210 -23.54 17.17 15.09
C GLU A 210 -22.06 16.92 15.39
N ARG A 211 -21.33 16.37 14.41
CA ARG A 211 -19.91 16.06 14.55
C ARG A 211 -19.04 17.30 14.70
N MET A 212 -19.31 18.36 13.95
CA MET A 212 -18.58 19.62 14.09
C MET A 212 -18.81 20.25 15.46
N ASN A 213 -20.04 20.24 15.98
CA ASN A 213 -20.35 20.74 17.32
C ASN A 213 -19.63 19.94 18.42
N MET A 214 -19.61 18.61 18.30
CA MET A 214 -18.88 17.73 19.21
C MET A 214 -17.37 17.97 19.16
N ALA A 215 -16.80 18.15 17.96
CA ALA A 215 -15.39 18.48 17.82
C ALA A 215 -15.05 19.84 18.44
N LEU A 216 -15.88 20.87 18.21
CA LEU A 216 -15.70 22.21 18.79
C LEU A 216 -15.79 22.23 20.32
N SER A 217 -16.61 21.36 20.92
CA SER A 217 -16.67 21.20 22.38
C SER A 217 -15.39 20.57 22.96
N GLY A 218 -14.50 20.04 22.10
CA GLY A 218 -13.21 19.48 22.45
C GLY A 218 -13.17 17.95 22.40
N VAL A 219 -14.23 17.28 21.90
CA VAL A 219 -14.28 15.82 21.75
C VAL A 219 -13.89 15.43 20.33
N PRO A 220 -12.70 14.82 20.10
CA PRO A 220 -12.29 14.33 18.79
C PRO A 220 -13.35 13.44 18.15
N GLN A 221 -13.62 13.61 16.86
CA GLN A 221 -14.56 12.77 16.13
C GLN A 221 -13.81 11.90 15.11
N PHE A 222 -14.17 10.63 15.04
CA PHE A 222 -13.67 9.67 14.06
C PHE A 222 -14.85 8.96 13.40
N TYR A 223 -14.95 9.03 12.08
CA TYR A 223 -16.08 8.46 11.35
C TYR A 223 -15.77 8.24 9.88
N GLU A 224 -16.50 7.31 9.25
CA GLU A 224 -16.50 7.16 7.80
C GLU A 224 -17.52 8.10 7.15
N TRP A 225 -17.19 8.59 5.97
CA TRP A 225 -18.02 9.51 5.22
C TRP A 225 -17.89 9.30 3.72
N ARG A 226 -19.01 9.41 3.01
CA ARG A 226 -19.04 9.41 1.55
C ARG A 226 -18.98 10.83 1.03
N TYR A 227 -18.03 11.09 0.14
CA TYR A 227 -17.87 12.37 -0.57
C TYR A 227 -18.21 12.24 -2.05
N THR A 228 -18.52 13.38 -2.66
CA THR A 228 -18.77 13.54 -4.10
C THR A 228 -17.60 14.32 -4.69
N ARG A 229 -16.91 13.74 -5.67
CA ARG A 229 -15.87 14.39 -6.46
C ARG A 229 -16.49 15.39 -7.42
N HIS A 230 -15.69 16.34 -7.92
CA HIS A 230 -16.15 17.36 -8.88
C HIS A 230 -16.75 16.76 -10.16
N ASN A 231 -16.26 15.58 -10.59
CA ASN A 231 -16.78 14.85 -11.74
C ASN A 231 -18.11 14.09 -11.48
N GLY A 232 -18.67 14.21 -10.27
CA GLY A 232 -19.90 13.52 -9.85
C GLY A 232 -19.71 12.10 -9.30
N GLY A 233 -18.50 11.55 -9.35
CA GLY A 233 -18.19 10.24 -8.76
C GLY A 233 -18.15 10.28 -7.23
N PHE A 234 -18.38 9.13 -6.58
CA PHE A 234 -18.29 9.02 -5.12
C PHE A 234 -16.97 8.38 -4.67
N PHE A 235 -16.54 8.72 -3.46
CA PHE A 235 -15.49 7.99 -2.75
C PHE A 235 -15.81 7.94 -1.25
N ASP A 236 -15.34 6.89 -0.59
CA ASP A 236 -15.52 6.71 0.84
C ASP A 236 -14.20 7.08 1.54
N ALA A 237 -14.31 7.88 2.61
CA ALA A 237 -13.16 8.36 3.37
C ALA A 237 -13.35 8.18 4.88
N GLU A 238 -12.27 7.88 5.57
CA GLU A 238 -12.18 7.95 7.03
C GLU A 238 -11.77 9.36 7.43
N ILE A 239 -12.53 9.95 8.36
CA ILE A 239 -12.35 11.33 8.82
C ILE A 239 -11.95 11.35 10.29
N SER A 240 -10.85 12.05 10.59
CA SER A 240 -10.53 12.52 11.94
C SER A 240 -10.76 14.02 12.01
N LEU A 241 -11.63 14.47 12.92
CA LEU A 241 -11.98 15.88 13.10
C LEU A 241 -11.60 16.34 14.51
N ASN A 242 -10.64 17.26 14.58
CA ASN A 242 -10.06 17.73 15.83
C ASN A 242 -10.16 19.25 15.97
N ARG A 243 -10.31 19.74 17.20
CA ARG A 243 -10.25 21.17 17.50
C ARG A 243 -8.80 21.64 17.55
N LEU A 244 -8.54 22.80 16.96
CA LEU A 244 -7.27 23.50 16.98
C LEU A 244 -7.50 24.95 17.45
N GLU A 245 -6.59 25.49 18.24
CA GLU A 245 -6.60 26.90 18.64
C GLU A 245 -5.36 27.60 18.06
N LEU A 246 -5.56 28.64 17.26
CA LEU A 246 -4.49 29.42 16.63
C LEU A 246 -4.73 30.90 16.90
N HIS A 247 -3.78 31.57 17.56
CA HIS A 247 -3.84 33.00 17.86
C HIS A 247 -5.15 33.42 18.57
N GLY A 248 -5.68 32.57 19.47
CA GLY A 248 -6.93 32.80 20.20
C GLY A 248 -8.21 32.58 19.40
N ALA A 249 -8.11 32.08 18.15
CA ALA A 249 -9.26 31.69 17.33
C ALA A 249 -9.37 30.16 17.25
N LEU A 250 -10.62 29.67 17.31
CA LEU A 250 -10.95 28.25 17.19
C LEU A 250 -11.07 27.82 15.73
N TYR A 251 -10.46 26.69 15.42
CA TYR A 251 -10.51 26.02 14.13
C TYR A 251 -10.83 24.54 14.33
N LEU A 252 -11.31 23.91 13.27
CA LEU A 252 -11.39 22.45 13.14
C LEU A 252 -10.39 21.99 12.09
N GLN A 253 -9.56 21.03 12.44
CA GLN A 253 -8.71 20.31 11.51
C GLN A 253 -9.40 18.99 11.15
N ALA A 254 -9.71 18.79 9.87
CA ALA A 254 -10.15 17.51 9.34
C ALA A 254 -8.97 16.85 8.62
N ILE A 255 -8.65 15.61 9.02
CA ILE A 255 -7.77 14.71 8.27
C ILE A 255 -8.67 13.68 7.59
N MET A 256 -8.52 13.55 6.27
CA MET A 256 -9.34 12.71 5.41
C MET A 256 -8.45 11.69 4.69
N ARG A 257 -8.75 10.41 4.92
CA ARG A 257 -8.06 9.28 4.28
C ARG A 257 -9.01 8.53 3.35
N ASP A 258 -8.66 8.39 2.08
CA ASP A 258 -9.45 7.62 1.12
C ASP A 258 -9.37 6.12 1.46
N ILE A 259 -10.54 5.51 1.70
CA ILE A 259 -10.68 4.08 2.04
C ILE A 259 -11.45 3.32 0.96
N THR A 260 -11.69 3.93 -0.21
CA THR A 260 -12.52 3.35 -1.27
C THR A 260 -12.01 1.98 -1.73
N GLU A 261 -10.71 1.87 -2.03
CA GLU A 261 -10.10 0.61 -2.48
C GLU A 261 -10.09 -0.45 -1.37
N ARG A 262 -9.88 -0.01 -0.11
CA ARG A 262 -9.95 -0.90 1.05
C ARG A 262 -11.35 -1.49 1.20
N LYS A 263 -12.41 -0.68 1.15
CA LYS A 263 -13.80 -1.15 1.26
C LYS A 263 -14.20 -2.06 0.10
N LYS A 264 -13.78 -1.76 -1.14
CA LYS A 264 -14.00 -2.66 -2.29
C LYS A 264 -13.34 -4.02 -2.08
N SER A 265 -12.11 -4.03 -1.59
CA SER A 265 -11.36 -5.26 -1.32
C SER A 265 -11.99 -6.09 -0.20
N GLU A 266 -12.42 -5.43 0.88
CA GLU A 266 -13.14 -6.08 1.99
C GLU A 266 -14.47 -6.71 1.52
N LEU A 267 -15.25 -6.00 0.70
CA LEU A 267 -16.49 -6.53 0.12
C LEU A 267 -16.23 -7.70 -0.83
N ALA A 268 -15.24 -7.59 -1.73
CA ALA A 268 -14.87 -8.67 -2.64
C ALA A 268 -14.41 -9.92 -1.89
N LEU A 269 -13.71 -9.76 -0.76
CA LEU A 269 -13.30 -10.88 0.08
C LEU A 269 -14.51 -11.57 0.73
N LEU A 270 -15.50 -10.80 1.20
CA LEU A 270 -16.74 -11.35 1.75
C LEU A 270 -17.55 -12.11 0.70
N ASP A 271 -17.67 -11.58 -0.52
CA ASP A 271 -18.36 -12.25 -1.63
C ASP A 271 -17.64 -13.55 -2.03
N ASN A 272 -16.31 -13.53 -2.14
CA ASN A 272 -15.52 -14.74 -2.40
C ASN A 272 -15.68 -15.78 -1.30
N ALA A 273 -15.68 -15.37 -0.03
CA ALA A 273 -15.90 -16.28 1.10
C ALA A 273 -17.30 -16.90 1.07
N ARG A 274 -18.31 -16.12 0.67
CA ARG A 274 -19.68 -16.61 0.48
C ARG A 274 -19.77 -17.63 -0.64
N ILE A 275 -19.25 -17.32 -1.83
CA ILE A 275 -19.25 -18.23 -2.99
C ILE A 275 -18.52 -19.53 -2.64
N LYS A 276 -17.36 -19.43 -1.98
CA LYS A 276 -16.61 -20.60 -1.53
C LYS A 276 -17.45 -21.48 -0.61
N ARG A 277 -18.19 -20.89 0.34
CA ARG A 277 -19.05 -21.66 1.24
C ARG A 277 -20.22 -22.33 0.51
N GLU A 278 -20.81 -21.68 -0.49
CA GLU A 278 -21.85 -22.27 -1.34
C GLU A 278 -21.30 -23.47 -2.14
N LEU A 279 -20.06 -23.39 -2.64
CA LEU A 279 -19.37 -24.51 -3.33
C LEU A 279 -19.04 -25.67 -2.38
N GLU A 280 -18.57 -25.40 -1.16
CA GLU A 280 -18.32 -26.44 -0.15
C GLU A 280 -19.60 -27.22 0.18
N ILE A 281 -20.74 -26.55 0.30
CA ILE A 281 -22.03 -27.21 0.54
C ILE A 281 -22.41 -28.09 -0.67
N ALA A 282 -22.21 -27.61 -1.90
CA ALA A 282 -22.47 -28.40 -3.09
C ALA A 282 -21.60 -29.68 -3.14
N GLN A 283 -20.32 -29.56 -2.77
CA GLN A 283 -19.39 -30.68 -2.64
C GLN A 283 -19.90 -31.72 -1.64
N GLU A 284 -20.28 -31.28 -0.45
CA GLU A 284 -20.83 -32.14 0.61
C GLU A 284 -22.07 -32.90 0.13
N VAL A 285 -22.99 -32.20 -0.57
CA VAL A 285 -24.19 -32.83 -1.15
C VAL A 285 -23.82 -33.86 -2.21
N GLN A 286 -22.93 -33.55 -3.15
CA GLN A 286 -22.53 -34.48 -4.20
C GLN A 286 -21.86 -35.74 -3.62
N GLN A 287 -20.92 -35.58 -2.69
CA GLN A 287 -20.25 -36.70 -2.05
C GLN A 287 -21.24 -37.59 -1.27
N SER A 288 -22.29 -36.99 -0.69
CA SER A 288 -23.36 -37.77 -0.03
C SER A 288 -24.22 -38.60 -0.98
N LEU A 289 -24.17 -38.35 -2.30
CA LEU A 289 -24.87 -39.15 -3.30
C LEU A 289 -24.12 -40.45 -3.64
N LEU A 290 -22.82 -40.51 -3.39
CA LEU A 290 -22.00 -41.71 -3.58
C LEU A 290 -22.26 -42.73 -2.45
N PRO A 291 -22.03 -44.03 -2.70
CA PRO A 291 -22.16 -45.05 -1.67
C PRO A 291 -21.25 -44.78 -0.47
N ALA A 292 -21.82 -44.74 0.74
CA ALA A 292 -21.03 -44.55 1.96
C ALA A 292 -20.13 -45.76 2.27
N HIS A 293 -20.62 -46.97 1.98
CA HIS A 293 -19.89 -48.22 2.13
C HIS A 293 -20.26 -49.16 0.99
N PRO A 294 -19.31 -49.98 0.52
CA PRO A 294 -19.61 -51.04 -0.44
C PRO A 294 -20.56 -52.08 0.16
N PRO A 295 -21.35 -52.79 -0.66
CA PRO A 295 -22.24 -53.84 -0.18
C PRO A 295 -21.46 -55.02 0.39
N VAL A 296 -21.97 -55.60 1.48
CA VAL A 296 -21.38 -56.81 2.09
C VAL A 296 -21.99 -58.04 1.43
N ILE A 297 -21.18 -58.78 0.69
CA ILE A 297 -21.61 -59.94 -0.09
C ILE A 297 -20.72 -61.14 0.25
N PRO A 298 -21.27 -62.28 0.66
CA PRO A 298 -20.48 -63.50 0.88
C PRO A 298 -19.71 -63.91 -0.39
N GLY A 299 -18.41 -64.17 -0.24
CA GLY A 299 -17.54 -64.58 -1.36
C GLY A 299 -16.98 -63.43 -2.21
N LEU A 300 -17.28 -62.17 -1.87
CA LEU A 300 -16.77 -61.01 -2.60
C LEU A 300 -16.34 -59.89 -1.63
N LEU A 301 -15.10 -59.43 -1.78
CA LEU A 301 -14.61 -58.24 -1.10
C LEU A 301 -14.63 -57.07 -2.06
N VAL A 302 -15.11 -55.91 -1.60
CA VAL A 302 -15.26 -54.72 -2.43
C VAL A 302 -14.72 -53.52 -1.67
N ALA A 303 -13.96 -52.66 -2.35
CA ALA A 303 -13.56 -51.36 -1.85
C ALA A 303 -13.67 -50.33 -2.98
N SER A 304 -13.94 -49.07 -2.63
CA SER A 304 -14.00 -47.98 -3.61
C SER A 304 -13.62 -46.66 -2.99
N ILE A 305 -13.10 -45.75 -3.81
CA ILE A 305 -12.83 -44.38 -3.44
C ILE A 305 -13.04 -43.49 -4.67
N CYS A 306 -13.53 -42.28 -4.43
CA CYS A 306 -13.65 -41.20 -5.41
C CYS A 306 -13.00 -39.97 -4.80
N VAL A 307 -11.98 -39.43 -5.45
CA VAL A 307 -11.24 -38.24 -5.03
C VAL A 307 -11.46 -37.18 -6.10
N PRO A 308 -12.27 -36.14 -5.84
CA PRO A 308 -12.50 -35.09 -6.84
C PRO A 308 -11.26 -34.20 -6.99
N ALA A 309 -10.96 -33.77 -8.22
CA ALA A 309 -9.89 -32.81 -8.51
C ALA A 309 -10.26 -31.37 -8.13
N SER A 310 -11.56 -31.05 -8.14
CA SER A 310 -12.08 -29.72 -7.84
C SER A 310 -13.09 -29.73 -6.69
N ASN A 311 -13.78 -28.60 -6.46
CA ASN A 311 -14.87 -28.54 -5.50
C ASN A 311 -16.00 -29.53 -5.81
N VAL A 312 -16.23 -29.88 -7.06
CA VAL A 312 -17.25 -30.86 -7.46
C VAL A 312 -16.69 -31.73 -8.59
N GLY A 313 -17.11 -32.99 -8.63
CA GLY A 313 -16.62 -33.97 -9.60
C GLY A 313 -17.62 -34.34 -10.69
N GLY A 314 -17.14 -34.84 -11.83
CA GLY A 314 -17.93 -35.55 -12.85
C GLY A 314 -18.03 -37.06 -12.59
N ASP A 315 -17.08 -37.60 -11.83
CA ASP A 315 -16.96 -39.03 -11.55
C ASP A 315 -18.11 -39.60 -10.70
N TYR A 316 -18.48 -40.84 -10.99
CA TYR A 316 -19.50 -41.59 -10.27
C TYR A 316 -19.22 -43.08 -10.24
N TYR A 317 -19.50 -43.69 -9.10
CA TYR A 317 -19.58 -45.14 -8.98
C TYR A 317 -20.76 -45.52 -8.08
N ASP A 318 -21.32 -46.71 -8.29
CA ASP A 318 -22.40 -47.22 -7.47
C ASP A 318 -22.50 -48.75 -7.49
N PHE A 319 -23.29 -49.27 -6.57
CA PHE A 319 -23.57 -50.69 -6.41
C PHE A 319 -25.06 -50.92 -6.25
N PHE A 320 -25.57 -51.92 -6.97
CA PHE A 320 -26.97 -52.33 -6.87
C PHE A 320 -27.08 -53.83 -6.65
N SER A 321 -28.10 -54.25 -5.91
CA SER A 321 -28.38 -55.68 -5.69
C SER A 321 -29.79 -55.98 -6.18
N PRO A 322 -29.99 -56.17 -7.50
CA PRO A 322 -31.32 -56.35 -8.08
C PRO A 322 -31.96 -57.72 -7.75
N GLY A 323 -31.20 -58.64 -7.14
CA GLY A 323 -31.68 -59.95 -6.69
C GLY A 323 -30.69 -60.61 -5.72
N ASP A 324 -31.08 -61.74 -5.14
CA ASP A 324 -30.22 -62.52 -4.25
C ASP A 324 -28.97 -63.01 -5.00
N GLN A 325 -27.79 -62.70 -4.48
CA GLN A 325 -26.50 -63.06 -5.07
C GLN A 325 -26.24 -62.49 -6.48
N ILE A 326 -26.84 -61.34 -6.79
CA ILE A 326 -26.48 -60.53 -7.94
C ILE A 326 -25.96 -59.18 -7.45
N LEU A 327 -24.77 -58.80 -7.91
CA LEU A 327 -24.21 -57.47 -7.71
C LEU A 327 -24.06 -56.79 -9.07
N ASP A 328 -24.72 -55.65 -9.23
CA ASP A 328 -24.42 -54.73 -10.31
C ASP A 328 -23.47 -53.64 -9.79
N THR A 329 -22.52 -53.25 -10.62
CA THR A 329 -21.61 -52.14 -10.38
C THR A 329 -21.57 -51.23 -11.60
N VAL A 330 -21.42 -49.94 -11.35
CA VAL A 330 -21.25 -48.92 -12.38
C VAL A 330 -20.07 -48.04 -12.00
N ILE A 331 -19.31 -47.64 -13.01
CA ILE A 331 -18.40 -46.50 -12.94
C ILE A 331 -18.68 -45.62 -14.15
N ALA A 332 -18.63 -44.31 -13.96
CA ALA A 332 -18.92 -43.34 -14.98
C ALA A 332 -18.14 -42.07 -14.76
N ASP A 333 -17.87 -41.36 -15.85
CA ASP A 333 -17.20 -40.06 -15.84
C ASP A 333 -17.92 -39.12 -16.82
N VAL A 334 -18.26 -37.93 -16.33
CA VAL A 334 -18.80 -36.84 -17.13
C VAL A 334 -17.64 -35.89 -17.45
N ALA A 335 -17.34 -35.73 -18.74
CA ALA A 335 -16.21 -34.94 -19.21
C ALA A 335 -16.15 -33.54 -18.55
N GLY A 336 -15.02 -33.27 -17.91
CA GLY A 336 -14.71 -32.02 -17.23
C GLY A 336 -15.18 -31.96 -15.77
N HIS A 337 -14.60 -31.04 -15.00
CA HIS A 337 -14.76 -30.96 -13.54
C HIS A 337 -15.54 -29.70 -13.11
N SER A 338 -16.71 -29.47 -13.71
CA SER A 338 -17.52 -28.27 -13.48
C SER A 338 -18.78 -28.56 -12.67
N PHE A 339 -19.47 -27.51 -12.21
CA PHE A 339 -20.79 -27.68 -11.61
C PHE A 339 -21.81 -28.32 -12.57
N GLY A 340 -21.65 -28.12 -13.87
CA GLY A 340 -22.50 -28.76 -14.89
C GLY A 340 -22.29 -30.28 -14.95
N SER A 341 -21.04 -30.76 -14.87
CA SER A 341 -20.76 -32.20 -14.89
C SER A 341 -21.26 -32.89 -13.63
N ALA A 342 -21.11 -32.25 -12.46
CA ALA A 342 -21.66 -32.76 -11.21
C ALA A 342 -23.21 -32.88 -11.19
N LEU A 343 -23.92 -31.96 -11.84
CA LEU A 343 -25.38 -32.03 -11.98
C LEU A 343 -25.80 -33.19 -12.91
N LEU A 344 -25.12 -33.36 -14.05
CA LEU A 344 -25.36 -34.48 -14.95
C LEU A 344 -25.03 -35.82 -14.30
N MET A 345 -23.99 -35.88 -13.48
CA MET A 345 -23.68 -37.06 -12.68
C MET A 345 -24.86 -37.43 -11.77
N ALA A 346 -25.42 -36.46 -11.03
CA ALA A 346 -26.56 -36.68 -10.15
C ALA A 346 -27.83 -37.09 -10.91
N GLU A 347 -28.01 -36.59 -12.14
CA GLU A 347 -29.07 -37.00 -13.05
C GLU A 347 -28.88 -38.43 -13.54
N ALA A 348 -27.70 -38.77 -14.05
CA ALA A 348 -27.33 -40.10 -14.52
C ALA A 348 -27.52 -41.15 -13.42
N ARG A 349 -27.07 -40.85 -12.20
CA ARG A 349 -27.36 -41.63 -10.99
C ARG A 349 -28.85 -41.84 -10.80
N SER A 350 -29.65 -40.77 -10.86
CA SER A 350 -31.09 -40.85 -10.63
C SER A 350 -31.80 -41.72 -11.68
N VAL A 351 -31.40 -41.60 -12.95
CA VAL A 351 -31.90 -42.42 -14.05
C VAL A 351 -31.49 -43.90 -13.89
N LEU A 352 -30.23 -44.17 -13.50
CA LEU A 352 -29.75 -45.52 -13.21
C LEU A 352 -30.55 -46.15 -12.08
N HIS A 353 -30.66 -45.50 -10.92
CA HIS A 353 -31.44 -45.98 -9.77
C HIS A 353 -32.89 -46.32 -10.14
N ALA A 354 -33.50 -45.55 -11.05
CA ALA A 354 -34.87 -45.80 -11.51
C ALA A 354 -34.99 -46.97 -12.51
N LYS A 355 -33.92 -47.30 -13.24
CA LYS A 355 -33.93 -48.31 -14.32
C LYS A 355 -33.31 -49.65 -13.94
N VAL A 356 -32.43 -49.69 -12.94
CA VAL A 356 -31.78 -50.93 -12.52
C VAL A 356 -32.82 -51.99 -12.16
N SER A 357 -32.70 -53.14 -12.82
CA SER A 357 -33.61 -54.26 -12.66
C SER A 357 -32.91 -55.56 -13.06
N ALA A 358 -33.23 -56.66 -12.37
CA ALA A 358 -32.77 -58.00 -12.74
C ALA A 358 -33.26 -58.43 -14.13
N ALA A 359 -34.32 -57.81 -14.65
CA ALA A 359 -34.88 -58.11 -15.97
C ALA A 359 -34.06 -57.55 -17.14
N TYR A 360 -33.20 -56.55 -16.89
CA TYR A 360 -32.34 -55.96 -17.92
C TYR A 360 -30.96 -56.59 -17.90
N SER A 361 -30.40 -56.82 -19.09
CA SER A 361 -28.98 -57.11 -19.25
C SER A 361 -28.16 -55.80 -19.21
N PRO A 362 -26.85 -55.84 -18.88
CA PRO A 362 -25.98 -54.65 -18.91
C PRO A 362 -26.13 -53.77 -20.16
N ALA A 363 -26.07 -54.37 -21.36
CA ALA A 363 -26.18 -53.60 -22.60
C ALA A 363 -27.56 -52.95 -22.78
N ARG A 364 -28.62 -53.66 -22.41
CA ARG A 364 -29.99 -53.12 -22.50
C ARG A 364 -30.22 -52.00 -21.50
N LEU A 365 -29.65 -52.09 -20.31
CA LEU A 365 -29.74 -51.03 -19.31
C LEU A 365 -29.04 -49.76 -19.83
N LEU A 366 -27.81 -49.86 -20.35
CA LEU A 366 -27.09 -48.72 -20.91
C LEU A 366 -27.86 -48.07 -22.07
N ALA A 367 -28.49 -48.85 -22.95
CA ALA A 367 -29.34 -48.32 -24.03
C ALA A 367 -30.52 -47.50 -23.49
N GLU A 368 -31.23 -48.01 -22.49
CA GLU A 368 -32.37 -47.32 -21.86
C GLU A 368 -31.94 -46.04 -21.12
N VAL A 369 -30.79 -46.08 -20.44
CA VAL A 369 -30.23 -44.93 -19.72
C VAL A 369 -29.77 -43.86 -20.73
N ASN A 370 -29.10 -44.27 -21.81
CA ASN A 370 -28.66 -43.38 -22.88
C ASN A 370 -29.83 -42.62 -23.51
N ASP A 371 -30.90 -43.32 -23.85
CA ASP A 371 -32.05 -42.71 -24.51
C ASP A 371 -32.78 -41.71 -23.60
N LEU A 372 -32.74 -41.92 -22.28
CA LEU A 372 -33.28 -40.98 -21.30
C LEU A 372 -32.39 -39.75 -21.09
N LEU A 373 -31.07 -39.93 -21.07
CA LEU A 373 -30.11 -38.82 -20.86
C LEU A 373 -29.78 -38.06 -22.15
N TYR A 374 -30.20 -38.56 -23.31
CA TYR A 374 -29.77 -38.03 -24.63
C TYR A 374 -30.04 -36.54 -24.81
N GLU A 375 -31.25 -36.06 -24.48
CA GLU A 375 -31.60 -34.65 -24.68
C GLU A 375 -30.78 -33.72 -23.77
N ASP A 376 -30.57 -34.12 -22.51
CA ASP A 376 -29.87 -33.30 -21.51
C ASP A 376 -28.35 -33.30 -21.73
N LEU A 377 -27.76 -34.44 -22.10
CA LEU A 377 -26.35 -34.52 -22.53
C LEU A 377 -26.09 -33.71 -23.80
N THR A 378 -26.97 -33.82 -24.80
CA THR A 378 -26.83 -33.08 -26.08
C THR A 378 -26.96 -31.57 -25.86
N ARG A 379 -27.92 -31.12 -25.04
CA ARG A 379 -28.12 -29.69 -24.76
C ARG A 379 -26.95 -29.09 -23.99
N SER A 380 -26.33 -29.87 -23.11
CA SER A 380 -25.23 -29.44 -22.26
C SER A 380 -23.88 -29.47 -22.97
N GLU A 381 -23.79 -30.08 -24.17
CA GLU A 381 -22.55 -30.33 -24.91
C GLU A 381 -21.50 -31.12 -24.09
N LEU A 382 -21.98 -31.92 -23.13
CA LEU A 382 -21.15 -32.75 -22.24
C LEU A 382 -21.23 -34.21 -22.68
N LEU A 383 -20.12 -34.92 -22.48
CA LEU A 383 -20.00 -36.34 -22.78
C LEU A 383 -19.97 -37.13 -21.49
N LEU A 384 -20.63 -38.29 -21.48
CA LEU A 384 -20.66 -39.20 -20.35
C LEU A 384 -20.13 -40.55 -20.82
N SER A 385 -19.04 -41.00 -20.21
CA SER A 385 -18.53 -42.35 -20.36
C SER A 385 -19.07 -43.22 -19.22
N MET A 386 -19.46 -44.46 -19.49
CA MET A 386 -20.00 -45.34 -18.46
C MET A 386 -19.66 -46.81 -18.71
N PHE A 387 -19.17 -47.51 -17.69
CA PHE A 387 -19.03 -48.95 -17.69
C PHE A 387 -20.01 -49.57 -16.70
N TYR A 388 -20.73 -50.60 -17.13
CA TYR A 388 -21.69 -51.31 -16.29
C TYR A 388 -21.42 -52.81 -16.31
N ALA A 389 -21.37 -53.42 -15.12
CA ALA A 389 -21.20 -54.85 -14.98
C ALA A 389 -22.17 -55.46 -13.96
N ARG A 390 -22.56 -56.70 -14.24
CA ARG A 390 -23.36 -57.58 -13.40
C ARG A 390 -22.55 -58.82 -13.05
N LEU A 391 -22.34 -59.05 -11.77
CA LEU A 391 -21.74 -60.26 -11.23
C LEU A 391 -22.82 -61.16 -10.62
N ASP A 392 -23.04 -62.32 -11.25
CA ASP A 392 -23.75 -63.44 -10.65
C ASP A 392 -22.77 -64.23 -9.77
N ILE A 393 -22.93 -64.11 -8.46
CA ILE A 393 -22.01 -64.68 -7.47
C ILE A 393 -22.13 -66.21 -7.42
N ASN A 394 -23.32 -66.78 -7.67
CA ASN A 394 -23.52 -68.24 -7.65
C ASN A 394 -22.70 -68.93 -8.75
N ASN A 395 -22.68 -68.32 -9.93
CA ASN A 395 -22.01 -68.88 -11.11
C ASN A 395 -20.64 -68.25 -11.38
N SER A 396 -20.22 -67.32 -10.51
CA SER A 396 -19.02 -66.47 -10.68
C SER A 396 -18.95 -65.85 -12.08
N THR A 397 -20.09 -65.47 -12.65
CA THR A 397 -20.21 -65.00 -14.02
C THR A 397 -20.36 -63.49 -14.03
N LEU A 398 -19.39 -62.82 -14.65
CA LEU A 398 -19.39 -61.38 -14.84
C LEU A 398 -19.87 -61.08 -16.26
N THR A 399 -20.98 -60.35 -16.39
CA THR A 399 -21.51 -59.84 -17.65
C THR A 399 -21.37 -58.32 -17.67
N TYR A 400 -20.92 -57.73 -18.75
CA TYR A 400 -20.64 -56.29 -18.80
C TYR A 400 -20.90 -55.68 -20.18
N ALA A 401 -21.07 -54.36 -20.17
CA ALA A 401 -21.15 -53.52 -21.35
C ALA A 401 -20.42 -52.19 -21.07
N ASN A 402 -19.89 -51.58 -22.12
CA ASN A 402 -19.11 -50.35 -22.02
C ASN A 402 -19.65 -49.28 -22.97
N ALA A 403 -19.94 -48.09 -22.45
CA ALA A 403 -20.35 -46.90 -23.19
C ALA A 403 -19.19 -45.90 -23.27
N GLY A 404 -18.08 -46.32 -23.89
CA GLY A 404 -16.91 -45.47 -24.14
C GLY A 404 -16.07 -45.12 -22.91
N HIS A 405 -16.21 -45.83 -21.80
CA HIS A 405 -15.41 -45.66 -20.58
C HIS A 405 -14.07 -46.39 -20.64
N CYS A 406 -13.16 -46.03 -19.72
CA CYS A 406 -11.92 -46.75 -19.47
C CYS A 406 -12.19 -48.24 -19.29
N ARG A 407 -11.36 -49.07 -19.93
CA ARG A 407 -11.50 -50.54 -19.90
C ARG A 407 -11.07 -51.06 -18.53
N PRO A 408 -11.97 -51.67 -17.74
CA PRO A 408 -11.59 -52.23 -16.46
C PRO A 408 -10.56 -53.35 -16.63
N LEU A 409 -9.74 -53.53 -15.59
CA LEU A 409 -8.69 -54.55 -15.57
C LEU A 409 -9.10 -55.72 -14.70
N LEU A 410 -9.05 -56.93 -15.26
CA LEU A 410 -9.18 -58.18 -14.54
C LEU A 410 -7.80 -58.81 -14.36
N TYR A 411 -7.30 -58.79 -13.12
CA TYR A 411 -6.12 -59.53 -12.73
C TYR A 411 -6.51 -60.98 -12.44
N ARG A 412 -5.94 -61.90 -13.23
CA ARG A 412 -6.06 -63.35 -13.06
C ARG A 412 -5.01 -63.83 -12.08
N SER A 413 -5.44 -64.32 -10.92
CA SER A 413 -4.54 -64.88 -9.90
C SER A 413 -3.94 -66.21 -10.37
N GLY A 414 -4.70 -66.99 -11.13
CA GLY A 414 -4.21 -68.18 -11.82
C GLY A 414 -3.15 -67.85 -12.90
N ASN A 415 -2.18 -68.75 -13.10
CA ASN A 415 -1.10 -68.65 -14.10
C ASN A 415 -0.01 -67.59 -13.86
N GLY A 416 0.33 -67.28 -12.60
CA GLY A 416 1.47 -66.42 -12.28
C GLY A 416 1.20 -64.92 -12.43
N GLY A 417 -0.08 -64.52 -12.47
CA GLY A 417 -0.51 -63.13 -12.62
C GLY A 417 -0.57 -62.71 -14.09
N SER A 418 -1.78 -62.57 -14.62
CA SER A 418 -1.99 -61.97 -15.95
C SER A 418 -3.15 -60.98 -15.90
N PHE A 419 -3.16 -60.02 -16.82
CA PHE A 419 -4.24 -59.02 -16.91
C PHE A 419 -5.05 -59.22 -18.18
N GLU A 420 -6.37 -59.11 -18.04
CA GLU A 420 -7.34 -59.11 -19.13
C GLU A 420 -8.11 -57.78 -19.07
N GLU A 421 -8.20 -57.06 -20.20
CA GLU A 421 -9.03 -55.86 -20.31
C GLU A 421 -10.47 -56.25 -20.64
N LEU A 422 -11.42 -55.68 -19.92
CA LEU A 422 -12.85 -55.84 -20.23
C LEU A 422 -13.27 -54.86 -21.32
N ASP A 423 -12.93 -55.22 -22.56
CA ASP A 423 -13.24 -54.43 -23.75
C ASP A 423 -14.56 -54.87 -24.37
N ALA A 424 -15.55 -53.99 -24.42
CA ALA A 424 -16.82 -54.18 -25.12
C ALA A 424 -17.12 -52.95 -25.98
N ASP A 425 -17.55 -53.16 -27.22
CA ASP A 425 -17.82 -52.07 -28.16
C ASP A 425 -19.07 -51.28 -27.75
N GLY A 426 -18.94 -49.96 -27.66
CA GLY A 426 -20.04 -49.04 -27.42
C GLY A 426 -19.64 -47.58 -27.56
N LEU A 427 -20.61 -46.74 -27.94
CA LEU A 427 -20.42 -45.29 -28.05
C LEU A 427 -20.54 -44.61 -26.68
N LEU A 428 -19.99 -43.42 -26.54
CA LEU A 428 -20.26 -42.56 -25.38
C LEU A 428 -21.76 -42.30 -25.23
N MET A 429 -22.23 -42.14 -24.00
CA MET A 429 -23.62 -41.81 -23.70
C MET A 429 -23.96 -40.44 -24.29
N GLY A 430 -25.18 -40.29 -24.82
CA GLY A 430 -25.67 -39.04 -25.37
C GLY A 430 -25.26 -38.76 -26.83
N VAL A 431 -24.41 -39.59 -27.45
CA VAL A 431 -23.99 -39.38 -28.86
C VAL A 431 -25.16 -39.60 -29.84
N ARG A 432 -26.01 -40.60 -29.58
CA ARG A 432 -27.15 -40.94 -30.43
C ARG A 432 -28.22 -41.69 -29.63
N VAL A 433 -29.49 -41.58 -30.01
CA VAL A 433 -30.58 -42.43 -29.51
C VAL A 433 -30.54 -43.82 -30.17
N GLY A 434 -30.91 -44.86 -29.42
CA GLY A 434 -31.02 -46.23 -29.92
C GLY A 434 -29.66 -46.88 -30.20
N VAL A 435 -28.66 -46.56 -29.39
CA VAL A 435 -27.33 -47.19 -29.45
C VAL A 435 -27.44 -48.65 -29.00
N CYS A 436 -26.84 -49.55 -29.77
CA CYS A 436 -26.65 -50.94 -29.36
C CYS A 436 -25.27 -51.09 -28.73
N PHE A 437 -25.24 -51.36 -27.43
CA PHE A 437 -24.01 -51.68 -26.70
C PHE A 437 -23.69 -53.17 -26.83
N GLU A 438 -22.42 -53.50 -27.05
CA GLU A 438 -21.96 -54.90 -27.00
C GLU A 438 -22.02 -55.41 -25.56
N GLU A 439 -22.42 -56.67 -25.40
CA GLU A 439 -22.43 -57.36 -24.12
C GLU A 439 -21.47 -58.55 -24.17
N LYS A 440 -20.58 -58.63 -23.20
CA LYS A 440 -19.66 -59.76 -23.03
C LYS A 440 -19.84 -60.39 -21.66
N ALA A 441 -19.50 -61.66 -21.58
CA ALA A 441 -19.53 -62.41 -20.34
C ALA A 441 -18.25 -63.23 -20.19
N LEU A 442 -17.74 -63.28 -18.97
CA LEU A 442 -16.60 -64.10 -18.57
C LEU A 442 -16.82 -64.67 -17.19
N ARG A 443 -16.04 -65.69 -16.83
CA ARG A 443 -16.03 -66.23 -15.47
C ARG A 443 -14.92 -65.58 -14.65
N MET A 444 -15.25 -65.14 -13.44
CA MET A 444 -14.30 -64.65 -12.44
C MET A 444 -13.87 -65.83 -11.58
N GLY A 445 -12.56 -66.09 -11.50
CA GLY A 445 -11.99 -67.17 -10.70
C GLY A 445 -11.76 -66.76 -9.25
N ASP A 446 -11.45 -67.72 -8.40
CA ASP A 446 -11.07 -67.46 -7.00
C ASP A 446 -9.81 -66.58 -6.95
N GLU A 447 -9.79 -65.60 -6.04
CA GLU A 447 -8.72 -64.61 -5.88
C GLU A 447 -8.48 -63.69 -7.09
N ASP A 448 -9.29 -63.77 -8.15
CA ASP A 448 -9.25 -62.78 -9.24
C ASP A 448 -9.69 -61.40 -8.73
N ILE A 449 -9.08 -60.35 -9.29
CA ILE A 449 -9.32 -58.96 -8.90
C ILE A 449 -9.81 -58.18 -10.11
N LEU A 450 -10.99 -57.58 -9.99
CA LEU A 450 -11.55 -56.67 -10.97
C LEU A 450 -11.38 -55.22 -10.48
N CYS A 451 -10.66 -54.42 -11.27
CA CYS A 451 -10.43 -53.00 -11.02
C CYS A 451 -11.15 -52.16 -12.07
N LEU A 452 -12.18 -51.42 -11.66
CA LEU A 452 -12.83 -50.38 -12.44
C LEU A 452 -12.22 -49.04 -12.02
N PHE A 453 -11.87 -48.19 -12.97
CA PHE A 453 -11.18 -46.93 -12.69
C PHE A 453 -11.49 -45.89 -13.77
N THR A 454 -11.40 -44.62 -13.40
CA THR A 454 -11.45 -43.49 -14.33
C THR A 454 -10.06 -43.15 -14.85
N ASP A 455 -10.01 -42.45 -15.98
CA ASP A 455 -8.77 -42.04 -16.65
C ASP A 455 -7.89 -41.16 -15.77
N GLY A 456 -8.46 -40.37 -14.85
CA GLY A 456 -7.70 -39.56 -13.90
C GLY A 456 -6.59 -40.31 -13.15
N ILE A 457 -6.70 -41.63 -12.96
CA ILE A 457 -5.62 -42.44 -12.37
C ILE A 457 -4.45 -42.66 -13.34
N ILE A 458 -4.73 -43.12 -14.55
CA ILE A 458 -3.68 -43.48 -15.53
C ILE A 458 -3.14 -42.26 -16.28
N GLU A 459 -3.94 -41.21 -16.43
CA GLU A 459 -3.60 -39.93 -17.06
C GLU A 459 -3.10 -38.88 -16.07
N SER A 460 -2.89 -39.26 -14.81
CA SER A 460 -2.18 -38.42 -13.84
C SER A 460 -0.76 -38.08 -14.33
N GLU A 461 -0.43 -36.79 -14.41
CA GLU A 461 0.89 -36.31 -14.87
C GLU A 461 1.83 -35.99 -13.70
N ASN A 462 3.11 -36.34 -13.86
CA ASN A 462 4.16 -35.83 -12.97
C ASN A 462 4.68 -34.44 -13.42
N SER A 463 5.56 -33.83 -12.63
CA SER A 463 6.18 -32.53 -12.96
C SER A 463 6.95 -32.47 -14.29
N ASN A 464 7.27 -33.62 -14.90
CA ASN A 464 7.91 -33.70 -16.23
C ASN A 464 6.90 -33.89 -17.38
N GLY A 465 5.59 -33.94 -17.09
CA GLY A 465 4.53 -34.21 -18.06
C GLY A 465 4.44 -35.69 -18.49
N GLU A 466 4.96 -36.61 -17.68
CA GLU A 466 4.81 -38.05 -17.94
C GLU A 466 3.57 -38.58 -17.23
N TYR A 467 2.75 -39.37 -17.93
CA TYR A 467 1.60 -40.06 -17.36
C TYR A 467 2.02 -41.20 -16.42
N PHE A 468 1.24 -41.41 -15.36
CA PHE A 468 1.38 -42.57 -14.46
C PHE A 468 1.30 -43.87 -15.26
N GLY A 469 0.30 -43.93 -16.15
CA GLY A 469 0.19 -44.90 -17.22
C GLY A 469 -0.24 -46.30 -16.76
N ASP A 470 -0.75 -47.05 -17.72
CA ASP A 470 -1.27 -48.40 -17.54
C ASP A 470 -0.24 -49.39 -16.96
N LYS A 471 1.03 -49.25 -17.36
CA LYS A 471 2.10 -50.16 -16.91
C LYS A 471 2.31 -50.11 -15.39
N ARG A 472 2.46 -48.91 -14.81
CA ARG A 472 2.66 -48.75 -13.36
C ARG A 472 1.42 -49.20 -12.60
N PHE A 473 0.24 -48.85 -13.12
CA PHE A 473 -1.03 -49.24 -12.52
C PHE A 473 -1.15 -50.77 -12.39
N ARG A 474 -0.84 -51.52 -13.45
CA ARG A 474 -0.79 -52.99 -13.43
C ARG A 474 0.27 -53.54 -12.47
N GLU A 475 1.46 -52.96 -12.45
CA GLU A 475 2.54 -53.38 -11.55
C GLU A 475 2.10 -53.27 -10.07
N VAL A 476 1.49 -52.15 -9.67
CA VAL A 476 1.02 -51.95 -8.29
C VAL A 476 -0.11 -52.92 -7.93
N ILE A 477 -1.06 -53.17 -8.83
CA ILE A 477 -2.14 -54.16 -8.61
C ILE A 477 -1.54 -55.56 -8.42
N ALA A 478 -0.58 -55.96 -9.26
CA ALA A 478 0.06 -57.27 -9.16
C ALA A 478 0.85 -57.44 -7.87
N GLU A 479 1.62 -56.43 -7.44
CA GLU A 479 2.40 -56.46 -6.20
C GLU A 479 1.51 -56.51 -4.94
N SER A 480 0.34 -55.88 -5.00
CA SER A 480 -0.62 -55.81 -3.89
C SER A 480 -1.73 -56.86 -3.97
N SER A 481 -1.73 -57.76 -4.96
CA SER A 481 -2.85 -58.67 -5.25
C SER A 481 -3.25 -59.60 -4.09
N HIS A 482 -2.31 -59.89 -3.20
CA HIS A 482 -2.52 -60.74 -2.02
C HIS A 482 -3.27 -60.01 -0.88
N LYS A 483 -3.42 -58.69 -0.96
CA LYS A 483 -4.01 -57.85 0.10
C LYS A 483 -5.53 -57.72 -0.04
N HIS A 484 -6.13 -57.07 0.95
CA HIS A 484 -7.54 -56.66 0.91
C HIS A 484 -7.76 -55.54 -0.13
N PRO A 485 -8.91 -55.44 -0.81
CA PRO A 485 -9.19 -54.37 -1.78
C PRO A 485 -8.90 -52.94 -1.30
N GLU A 486 -9.20 -52.63 -0.04
CA GLU A 486 -8.87 -51.32 0.56
C GLU A 486 -7.35 -51.06 0.60
N GLU A 487 -6.55 -52.08 0.90
CA GLU A 487 -5.09 -51.97 0.93
C GLU A 487 -4.49 -51.91 -0.47
N ILE A 488 -5.14 -52.52 -1.48
CA ILE A 488 -4.78 -52.39 -2.90
C ILE A 488 -4.99 -50.95 -3.34
N ILE A 489 -6.17 -50.37 -3.06
CA ILE A 489 -6.46 -48.95 -3.33
C ILE A 489 -5.43 -48.06 -2.64
N THR A 490 -5.15 -48.31 -1.36
CA THR A 490 -4.16 -47.55 -0.59
C THR A 490 -2.77 -47.60 -1.26
N ALA A 491 -2.34 -48.77 -1.72
CA ALA A 491 -1.07 -48.93 -2.42
C ALA A 491 -1.02 -48.17 -3.75
N ILE A 492 -2.13 -48.17 -4.51
CA ILE A 492 -2.28 -47.42 -5.77
C ILE A 492 -2.13 -45.91 -5.49
N PHE A 493 -2.92 -45.36 -4.57
CA PHE A 493 -2.88 -43.93 -4.25
C PHE A 493 -1.54 -43.49 -3.65
N GLN A 494 -0.87 -44.34 -2.88
CA GLN A 494 0.46 -44.04 -2.37
C GLN A 494 1.50 -43.97 -3.49
N ASN A 495 1.48 -44.94 -4.42
CA ASN A 495 2.37 -44.92 -5.59
C ASN A 495 2.09 -43.72 -6.50
N LEU A 496 0.81 -43.36 -6.66
CA LEU A 496 0.37 -42.20 -7.42
C LEU A 496 0.85 -40.89 -6.79
N ALA A 497 0.68 -40.73 -5.47
CA ALA A 497 1.16 -39.57 -4.74
C ALA A 497 2.69 -39.42 -4.82
N ASP A 498 3.44 -40.53 -4.68
CA ASP A 498 4.90 -40.55 -4.84
C ASP A 498 5.34 -40.18 -6.27
N PHE A 499 4.51 -40.50 -7.28
CA PHE A 499 4.77 -40.19 -8.68
C PHE A 499 4.50 -38.72 -9.03
N ILE A 500 3.37 -38.16 -8.58
CA ILE A 500 2.94 -36.79 -8.89
C ILE A 500 3.75 -35.76 -8.05
N GLY A 501 4.04 -36.09 -6.77
CA GLY A 501 4.83 -35.26 -5.85
C GLY A 501 4.02 -34.16 -5.14
N HIS A 502 3.37 -33.26 -5.88
CA HIS A 502 2.43 -32.26 -5.36
C HIS A 502 1.02 -32.57 -5.88
N MET A 503 0.05 -32.83 -5.00
CA MET A 503 -1.33 -33.20 -5.35
C MET A 503 -2.16 -32.00 -5.85
N ASP A 504 -1.78 -31.40 -6.97
CA ASP A 504 -2.75 -30.69 -7.81
C ASP A 504 -3.29 -31.71 -8.81
N LEU A 505 -4.45 -32.30 -8.50
CA LEU A 505 -5.08 -33.30 -9.36
C LEU A 505 -5.64 -32.60 -10.60
N SER A 506 -5.31 -33.12 -11.78
CA SER A 506 -5.81 -32.59 -13.06
C SER A 506 -7.23 -33.05 -13.37
N ASP A 507 -7.62 -34.23 -12.87
CA ASP A 507 -8.95 -34.81 -13.04
C ASP A 507 -9.38 -35.65 -11.84
N ASP A 508 -10.67 -35.95 -11.76
CA ASP A 508 -11.24 -36.80 -10.72
C ASP A 508 -10.66 -38.22 -10.79
N MET A 509 -10.50 -38.84 -9.62
CA MET A 509 -9.94 -40.17 -9.50
C MET A 509 -10.90 -41.09 -8.78
N THR A 510 -11.50 -42.00 -9.53
CA THR A 510 -12.40 -43.02 -9.00
C THR A 510 -11.86 -44.39 -9.29
N ILE A 511 -11.90 -45.25 -8.28
CA ILE A 511 -11.54 -46.66 -8.42
C ILE A 511 -12.46 -47.52 -7.56
N THR A 512 -12.88 -48.64 -8.14
CA THR A 512 -13.57 -49.73 -7.48
C THR A 512 -12.77 -51.01 -7.68
N VAL A 513 -12.36 -51.64 -6.57
CA VAL A 513 -11.64 -52.91 -6.56
C VAL A 513 -12.55 -53.98 -5.97
N MET A 514 -12.81 -55.04 -6.74
CA MET A 514 -13.56 -56.21 -6.31
C MET A 514 -12.65 -57.44 -6.37
N LYS A 515 -12.64 -58.24 -5.30
CA LYS A 515 -11.84 -59.46 -5.20
C LYS A 515 -12.72 -60.65 -4.84
N ALA A 516 -12.71 -61.69 -5.68
CA ALA A 516 -13.37 -62.95 -5.38
C ALA A 516 -12.63 -63.66 -4.24
N VAL A 517 -13.37 -64.16 -3.24
CA VAL A 517 -12.82 -64.97 -2.16
C VAL A 517 -13.26 -66.41 -2.35
N PRO A 518 -12.37 -67.39 -2.14
CA PRO A 518 -12.76 -68.80 -2.14
C PRO A 518 -13.95 -69.07 -1.22
N SER A 519 -14.92 -69.84 -1.72
CA SER A 519 -16.13 -70.22 -0.97
C SER A 519 -15.84 -71.14 0.21
#